data_AF-A0A915UGL6-F1
#
_entry.id   AF-A0A915UGL6-F1
#
_cell.length_a   1.000
_cell.length_b   1.000
_cell.length_c   1.000
_cell.angle_alpha   90.00
_cell.angle_beta   90.00
_cell.angle_gamma   90.00
#
_symmetry.space_group_name_H-M   'P 1'
#
loop_
_entity.id
_entity.type
_entity.pdbx_description
1 polymer ?
#
loop_
_entity_poly.entity_id
_entity_poly.type
_entity_poly.pdbx_seq_one_letter_code
_entity_poly.pdbx_strand_id
1 'polypeptide(L)'
;MYELDGRQKKALHAALRHAFPRATALERLVEFHLDEHLAVIAGEGALDDVIFRLIAWAEAQGRLDALVNGARVEVPGNPHLLAFERTVVEARDARPLDSALRTFAERVRLAPTLPDEPDLEKRVFRAGFSDIAQWRARLGQAELAVCRIEAPAWRALGTGFLVGPDLVMTNRHVIEALADHDAPPIVARFDFKLSPDGSRLREGETFALAPAWLVASSPVADLDFALLRLASAAGLQPAGGTPDAPPRGWVTPAWRELEADETIFVIQHPQGDALKLASGRFDSREPTRLRYRVDTEPGSSGSPCFTAQLELVALHRGSAEGLANQGVPFDAITRALPAATFPAPPGESPEAPARPNAAAPPAPESLPAPPRAPRRRLTFAAAALVAVALAAVPYLWFRPADGAVVAVPETAGPTSALRPTREITVQFTWTQVQGVPWCAADAQHSRALYRLETTGPWPVAAGPRAREIQLVAVGDIEIEEASVAMRGGREAAAVSQSRRTLVRKWVFPEDVQAPVVVVACVRGTGGHAGGTTPEPAFRLTTWKEMER
;
A
#
# COMPACT_ATOMS: atom_id res chain seq x y z
N MET A 1 2.68 -25.80 -0.32
CA MET A 1 3.97 -26.25 0.25
C MET A 1 4.74 -26.94 -0.88
N TYR A 2 5.96 -26.50 -1.16
CA TYR A 2 6.77 -26.98 -2.29
C TYR A 2 7.69 -28.11 -1.78
N GLU A 3 7.36 -29.37 -2.09
CA GLU A 3 8.21 -30.53 -1.80
C GLU A 3 9.04 -30.86 -3.04
N LEU A 4 10.36 -31.01 -2.87
CA LEU A 4 11.24 -31.40 -3.97
C LEU A 4 11.12 -32.92 -4.19
N ASP A 5 11.01 -33.36 -5.44
CA ASP A 5 11.13 -34.78 -5.73
C ASP A 5 12.57 -35.29 -5.53
N GLY A 6 12.77 -36.61 -5.51
CA GLY A 6 14.09 -37.19 -5.27
C GLY A 6 15.16 -36.82 -6.31
N ARG A 7 14.78 -36.49 -7.55
CA ARG A 7 15.73 -36.06 -8.59
C ARG A 7 16.12 -34.60 -8.36
N GLN A 8 15.16 -33.77 -7.98
CA GLN A 8 15.39 -32.37 -7.67
C GLN A 8 16.25 -32.21 -6.41
N LYS A 9 16.02 -32.99 -5.35
CA LYS A 9 16.89 -33.01 -4.16
C LYS A 9 18.33 -33.35 -4.51
N LYS A 10 18.54 -34.34 -5.38
CA LYS A 10 19.86 -34.72 -5.86
C LYS A 10 20.52 -33.61 -6.70
N ALA A 11 19.75 -32.91 -7.51
CA ALA A 11 20.24 -31.78 -8.31
C ALA A 11 20.64 -30.58 -7.43
N LEU A 12 19.82 -30.25 -6.42
CA LEU A 12 20.14 -29.20 -5.44
C LEU A 12 21.38 -29.55 -4.62
N HIS A 13 21.48 -30.80 -4.18
CA HIS A 13 22.64 -31.31 -3.45
C HIS A 13 23.94 -31.15 -4.26
N ALA A 14 23.92 -31.57 -5.52
CA ALA A 14 25.07 -31.40 -6.42
C ALA A 14 25.41 -29.92 -6.67
N ALA A 15 24.40 -29.06 -6.81
CA ALA A 15 24.60 -27.64 -7.03
C ALA A 15 25.23 -26.94 -5.80
N LEU A 16 24.75 -27.25 -4.59
CA LEU A 16 25.32 -26.73 -3.34
C LEU A 16 26.73 -27.26 -3.11
N ARG A 17 26.99 -28.55 -3.40
CA ARG A 17 28.34 -29.12 -3.29
C ARG A 17 29.33 -28.40 -4.22
N HIS A 18 28.91 -28.08 -5.44
CA HIS A 18 29.77 -27.37 -6.38
C HIS A 18 29.95 -25.90 -6.01
N ALA A 19 28.90 -25.24 -5.51
CA ALA A 19 28.97 -23.84 -5.09
C ALA A 19 29.80 -23.66 -3.81
N PHE A 20 29.73 -24.62 -2.88
CA PHE A 20 30.38 -24.57 -1.57
C PHE A 20 31.27 -25.79 -1.36
N PRO A 21 32.46 -25.85 -1.99
CA PRO A 21 33.36 -27.01 -1.89
C PRO A 21 34.02 -27.17 -0.51
N ARG A 22 33.82 -26.21 0.40
CA ARG A 22 34.35 -26.21 1.78
C ARG A 22 33.22 -25.98 2.77
N ALA A 23 33.23 -26.71 3.89
CA ALA A 23 32.24 -26.58 4.95
C ALA A 23 32.11 -25.15 5.49
N THR A 24 33.23 -24.44 5.65
CA THR A 24 33.26 -23.04 6.11
C THR A 24 32.54 -22.06 5.18
N ALA A 25 32.49 -22.34 3.87
CA ALA A 25 31.75 -21.52 2.92
C ALA A 25 30.24 -21.77 3.04
N LEU A 26 29.86 -23.02 3.32
CA LEU A 26 28.48 -23.40 3.59
C LEU A 26 28.00 -22.87 4.95
N GLU A 27 28.87 -22.81 5.96
CA GLU A 27 28.60 -22.19 7.27
C GLU A 27 28.24 -20.71 7.10
N ARG A 28 29.05 -19.95 6.35
CA ARG A 28 28.77 -18.53 6.05
C ARG A 28 27.44 -18.35 5.33
N LEU A 29 27.09 -19.24 4.40
CA LEU A 29 25.78 -19.21 3.75
C LEU A 29 24.65 -19.33 4.78
N VAL A 30 24.71 -20.34 5.63
CA VAL A 30 23.64 -20.64 6.60
C VAL A 30 23.57 -19.57 7.69
N GLU A 31 24.71 -19.05 8.13
CA GLU A 31 24.77 -17.99 9.14
C GLU A 31 24.27 -16.64 8.62
N PHE A 32 24.71 -16.21 7.43
CA PHE A 32 24.35 -14.88 6.92
C PHE A 32 23.02 -14.80 6.20
N HIS A 33 22.52 -15.91 5.62
CA HIS A 33 21.29 -15.88 4.82
C HIS A 33 20.15 -16.69 5.43
N LEU A 34 20.45 -17.59 6.37
CA LEU A 34 19.44 -18.36 7.08
C LEU A 34 19.40 -18.02 8.58
N ASP A 35 20.27 -17.13 9.08
CA ASP A 35 20.35 -16.73 10.50
C ASP A 35 20.48 -17.94 11.46
N GLU A 36 21.20 -18.98 11.03
CA GLU A 36 21.33 -20.23 11.76
C GLU A 36 22.78 -20.75 11.75
N HIS A 37 23.12 -21.65 12.67
CA HIS A 37 24.43 -22.29 12.67
C HIS A 37 24.39 -23.66 11.98
N LEU A 38 25.23 -23.86 10.96
CA LEU A 38 25.26 -25.10 10.18
C LEU A 38 25.50 -26.34 11.08
N ALA A 39 26.36 -26.24 12.09
CA ALA A 39 26.62 -27.32 13.03
C ALA A 39 25.39 -27.70 13.87
N VAL A 40 24.49 -26.75 14.16
CA VAL A 40 23.25 -26.99 14.91
C VAL A 40 22.22 -27.70 14.03
N ILE A 41 22.15 -27.35 12.74
CA ILE A 41 21.16 -27.90 11.80
C ILE A 41 21.61 -29.24 11.22
N ALA A 42 22.84 -29.30 10.74
CA ALA A 42 23.33 -30.38 9.91
C ALA A 42 24.47 -31.17 10.57
N GLY A 43 24.91 -30.78 11.78
CA GLY A 43 26.00 -31.44 12.50
C GLY A 43 27.34 -31.39 11.77
N GLU A 44 28.35 -32.04 12.34
CA GLU A 44 29.66 -32.24 11.71
C GLU A 44 29.69 -33.54 10.89
N GLY A 45 30.57 -33.62 9.91
CA GLY A 45 30.76 -34.83 9.10
C GLY A 45 31.19 -34.54 7.66
N ALA A 46 31.04 -35.54 6.79
CA ALA A 46 31.34 -35.39 5.38
C ALA A 46 30.40 -34.32 4.76
N LEU A 47 30.97 -33.45 3.92
CA LEU A 47 30.25 -32.33 3.32
C LEU A 47 28.97 -32.76 2.58
N ASP A 48 28.98 -33.93 1.95
CA ASP A 48 27.79 -34.49 1.29
C ASP A 48 26.66 -34.76 2.28
N ASP A 49 26.96 -35.34 3.43
CA ASP A 49 25.95 -35.66 4.45
C ASP A 49 25.43 -34.39 5.11
N VAL A 50 26.32 -33.40 5.32
CA VAL A 50 25.96 -32.08 5.84
C VAL A 50 25.01 -31.35 4.89
N ILE A 51 25.32 -31.30 3.58
CA ILE A 51 24.44 -30.69 2.58
C ILE A 51 23.10 -31.43 2.49
N PHE A 52 23.11 -32.76 2.55
CA PHE A 52 21.88 -33.55 2.53
C PHE A 52 20.97 -33.23 3.72
N ARG A 53 21.53 -33.19 4.94
CA ARG A 53 20.78 -32.83 6.15
C ARG A 53 20.30 -31.39 6.14
N LEU A 54 21.10 -30.46 5.60
CA LEU A 54 20.70 -29.06 5.43
C LEU A 54 19.50 -28.92 4.49
N ILE A 55 19.48 -29.64 3.36
CA ILE A 55 18.32 -29.65 2.44
C ILE A 55 17.09 -30.24 3.12
N ALA A 56 17.24 -31.35 3.84
CA ALA A 56 16.14 -31.99 4.56
C ALA A 56 15.55 -31.09 5.65
N TRP A 57 16.40 -30.40 6.40
CA TRP A 57 15.97 -29.41 7.39
C TRP A 57 15.27 -28.22 6.72
N ALA A 58 15.83 -27.69 5.63
CA ALA A 58 15.23 -26.57 4.91
C ALA A 58 13.85 -26.94 4.34
N GLU A 59 13.67 -28.17 3.87
CA GLU A 59 12.36 -28.68 3.45
C GLU A 59 11.38 -28.79 4.63
N ALA A 60 11.81 -29.40 5.74
CA ALA A 60 10.97 -29.57 6.93
C ALA A 60 10.52 -28.23 7.55
N GLN A 61 11.34 -27.18 7.42
CA GLN A 61 11.04 -25.84 7.92
C GLN A 61 10.39 -24.93 6.87
N GLY A 62 10.18 -25.40 5.64
CA GLY A 62 9.66 -24.57 4.54
C GLY A 62 10.62 -23.45 4.10
N ARG A 63 11.92 -23.60 4.34
CA ARG A 63 12.99 -22.63 4.07
C ARG A 63 13.83 -22.96 2.82
N LEU A 64 13.37 -23.86 1.95
CA LEU A 64 14.09 -24.23 0.72
C LEU A 64 14.39 -23.02 -0.18
N ASP A 65 13.44 -22.10 -0.34
CA ASP A 65 13.64 -20.91 -1.17
C ASP A 65 14.70 -19.98 -0.57
N ALA A 66 14.74 -19.85 0.77
CA ALA A 66 15.78 -19.09 1.46
C ALA A 66 17.17 -19.71 1.27
N LEU A 67 17.27 -21.04 1.34
CA LEU A 67 18.52 -21.78 1.10
C LEU A 67 19.04 -21.57 -0.33
N VAL A 68 18.16 -21.70 -1.33
CA VAL A 68 18.53 -21.54 -2.75
C VAL A 68 18.88 -20.09 -3.06
N ASN A 69 18.12 -19.11 -2.57
CA ASN A 69 18.39 -17.69 -2.80
C ASN A 69 19.66 -17.21 -2.09
N GLY A 70 19.87 -17.61 -0.83
CA GLY A 70 21.12 -17.33 -0.13
C GLY A 70 22.32 -17.89 -0.88
N ALA A 71 22.21 -19.12 -1.40
CA ALA A 71 23.29 -19.75 -2.17
C ALA A 71 23.65 -18.95 -3.43
N ARG A 72 22.66 -18.32 -4.08
CA ARG A 72 22.87 -17.45 -5.25
C ARG A 72 23.51 -16.13 -4.90
N VAL A 73 23.15 -15.52 -3.77
CA VAL A 73 23.73 -14.25 -3.32
C VAL A 73 25.19 -14.44 -2.94
N GLU A 74 25.50 -15.56 -2.28
CA GLU A 74 26.85 -15.86 -1.81
C GLU A 74 27.80 -16.30 -2.94
N VAL A 75 27.29 -16.99 -3.96
CA VAL A 75 28.06 -17.41 -5.15
C VAL A 75 27.31 -17.03 -6.43
N PRO A 76 27.26 -15.72 -6.77
CA PRO A 76 26.54 -15.23 -7.92
C PRO A 76 27.15 -15.79 -9.22
N GLY A 77 26.29 -16.27 -10.12
CA GLY A 77 26.71 -16.78 -11.43
C GLY A 77 27.18 -18.24 -11.45
N ASN A 78 27.01 -19.02 -10.37
CA ASN A 78 27.32 -20.45 -10.40
C ASN A 78 26.40 -21.21 -11.39
N PRO A 79 26.95 -21.89 -12.41
CA PRO A 79 26.14 -22.52 -13.47
C PRO A 79 25.28 -23.68 -12.97
N HIS A 80 25.68 -24.37 -11.90
CA HIS A 80 24.92 -25.49 -11.34
C HIS A 80 23.70 -25.02 -10.54
N LEU A 81 23.81 -23.89 -9.82
CA LEU A 81 22.67 -23.27 -9.13
C LEU A 81 21.63 -22.74 -10.14
N LEU A 82 22.09 -22.12 -11.24
CA LEU A 82 21.22 -21.67 -12.34
C LEU A 82 20.54 -22.83 -13.08
N ALA A 83 21.26 -23.92 -13.32
CA ALA A 83 20.70 -25.12 -13.96
C ALA A 83 19.62 -25.79 -13.09
N PHE A 84 19.79 -25.80 -11.76
CA PHE A 84 18.78 -26.32 -10.84
C PHE A 84 17.50 -25.47 -10.83
N GLU A 85 17.61 -24.14 -10.86
CA GLU A 85 16.45 -23.24 -10.94
C GLU A 85 15.58 -23.53 -12.19
N ARG A 86 16.24 -23.78 -13.33
CA ARG A 86 15.54 -24.10 -14.58
C ARG A 86 14.71 -25.40 -14.48
N THR A 87 15.21 -26.42 -13.79
CA THR A 87 14.48 -27.70 -13.64
C THR A 87 13.29 -27.60 -12.69
N VAL A 88 13.34 -26.68 -11.72
CA VAL A 88 12.21 -26.35 -10.82
C VAL A 88 11.09 -25.63 -11.57
N VAL A 89 11.45 -24.68 -12.44
CA VAL A 89 10.50 -23.94 -13.29
C VAL A 89 9.86 -24.86 -14.33
N GLU A 90 10.66 -25.66 -15.06
CA GLU A 90 10.18 -26.59 -16.08
C GLU A 90 9.24 -27.69 -15.51
N ALA A 91 9.47 -28.15 -14.28
CA ALA A 91 8.59 -29.14 -13.62
C ALA A 91 7.24 -28.55 -13.18
N ARG A 92 7.17 -27.23 -12.94
CA ARG A 92 5.94 -26.52 -12.57
C ARG A 92 4.97 -26.41 -13.73
N ASP A 93 5.51 -26.25 -14.94
CA ASP A 93 4.73 -25.98 -16.15
C ASP A 93 4.26 -27.26 -16.88
N ALA A 94 4.73 -28.45 -16.46
CA ALA A 94 4.47 -29.72 -17.14
C ALA A 94 3.31 -30.58 -16.56
N ARG A 95 2.45 -30.08 -15.68
CA ARG A 95 1.37 -30.90 -15.08
C ARG A 95 0.12 -31.05 -15.99
N PRO A 96 -0.32 -32.28 -16.36
CA PRO A 96 -1.38 -32.51 -17.37
C PRO A 96 -2.85 -32.36 -16.92
N LEU A 97 -3.14 -31.78 -15.76
CA LEU A 97 -4.48 -31.85 -15.12
C LEU A 97 -5.47 -30.75 -15.56
N ASP A 98 -5.06 -29.77 -16.36
CA ASP A 98 -5.88 -28.57 -16.62
C ASP A 98 -6.58 -28.49 -17.98
N SER A 99 -6.32 -29.39 -18.94
CA SER A 99 -6.95 -29.30 -20.27
C SER A 99 -8.36 -29.90 -20.34
N ALA A 100 -8.63 -30.98 -19.59
CA ALA A 100 -9.91 -31.67 -19.62
C ALA A 100 -11.01 -30.96 -18.79
N LEU A 101 -10.64 -30.32 -17.68
CA LEU A 101 -11.58 -29.62 -16.80
C LEU A 101 -12.17 -28.34 -17.42
N ARG A 102 -11.36 -27.59 -18.17
CA ARG A 102 -11.83 -26.39 -18.90
C ARG A 102 -12.89 -26.75 -19.95
N THR A 103 -12.68 -27.84 -20.67
CA THR A 103 -13.58 -28.30 -21.74
C THR A 103 -14.93 -28.83 -21.21
N PHE A 104 -14.98 -29.28 -19.94
CA PHE A 104 -16.18 -29.80 -19.30
C PHE A 104 -17.01 -28.69 -18.62
N ALA A 105 -16.36 -27.69 -18.00
CA ALA A 105 -17.02 -26.61 -17.27
C ALA A 105 -17.79 -25.63 -18.17
N GLU A 106 -17.38 -25.46 -19.44
CA GLU A 106 -18.08 -24.61 -20.41
C GLU A 106 -19.42 -25.21 -20.88
N ARG A 107 -19.67 -26.51 -20.65
CA ARG A 107 -20.80 -27.23 -21.27
C ARG A 107 -22.07 -27.30 -20.44
N VAL A 108 -22.07 -27.10 -19.12
CA VAL A 108 -23.25 -27.41 -18.30
C VAL A 108 -23.44 -26.40 -17.17
N ARG A 109 -24.27 -25.35 -17.40
CA ARG A 109 -24.74 -24.42 -16.36
C ARG A 109 -26.03 -24.92 -15.70
N LEU A 110 -25.96 -25.52 -14.52
CA LEU A 110 -27.06 -25.66 -13.54
C LEU A 110 -26.47 -25.65 -12.10
N ALA A 111 -26.83 -24.65 -11.30
CA ALA A 111 -26.57 -24.56 -9.84
C ALA A 111 -27.47 -25.56 -9.05
N PRO A 112 -27.23 -26.04 -7.79
CA PRO A 112 -27.00 -25.23 -6.57
C PRO A 112 -26.18 -25.87 -5.40
N THR A 113 -26.17 -25.16 -4.25
CA THR A 113 -25.42 -25.18 -2.97
C THR A 113 -25.57 -26.36 -1.97
N LEU A 114 -24.57 -26.56 -1.07
CA LEU A 114 -24.56 -26.76 0.43
C LEU A 114 -23.35 -27.65 0.88
N PRO A 115 -22.90 -27.71 2.17
CA PRO A 115 -22.81 -26.73 3.29
C PRO A 115 -21.38 -26.63 3.96
N ASP A 116 -21.23 -25.70 4.92
CA ASP A 116 -20.01 -25.27 5.65
C ASP A 116 -19.29 -26.32 6.53
N GLU A 117 -17.95 -26.22 6.63
CA GLU A 117 -17.07 -26.34 7.84
C GLU A 117 -15.65 -25.77 7.49
N PRO A 118 -14.84 -25.31 8.48
CA PRO A 118 -14.14 -24.03 8.44
C PRO A 118 -12.75 -24.06 7.79
N ASP A 119 -12.61 -23.29 6.70
CA ASP A 119 -11.35 -23.12 5.96
C ASP A 119 -10.37 -22.22 6.73
N LEU A 120 -9.24 -22.82 7.16
CA LEU A 120 -8.07 -22.13 7.72
C LEU A 120 -7.29 -21.34 6.65
N GLU A 121 -7.57 -21.55 5.37
CA GLU A 121 -7.03 -20.73 4.28
C GLU A 121 -7.89 -19.47 4.06
N LYS A 122 -7.51 -18.43 4.80
CA LYS A 122 -8.10 -17.10 4.73
C LYS A 122 -7.94 -16.52 3.32
N ARG A 123 -9.02 -16.58 2.53
CA ARG A 123 -9.39 -15.75 1.36
C ARG A 123 -8.22 -14.97 0.72
N VAL A 124 -7.66 -15.53 -0.35
CA VAL A 124 -6.79 -14.80 -1.28
C VAL A 124 -7.57 -13.63 -1.87
N PHE A 125 -7.14 -12.40 -1.57
CA PHE A 125 -7.55 -11.21 -2.32
C PHE A 125 -7.14 -11.39 -3.78
N ARG A 126 -8.11 -11.30 -4.70
CA ARG A 126 -8.05 -11.71 -6.11
C ARG A 126 -7.21 -10.80 -7.02
N ALA A 127 -6.09 -10.28 -6.54
CA ALA A 127 -5.14 -9.52 -7.36
C ALA A 127 -4.39 -10.40 -8.41
N GLY A 128 -4.76 -11.66 -8.60
CA GLY A 128 -4.02 -12.59 -9.46
C GLY A 128 -2.55 -12.70 -9.06
N PHE A 129 -1.80 -13.56 -9.74
CA PHE A 129 -0.34 -13.52 -9.66
C PHE A 129 0.14 -12.71 -10.85
N SER A 130 0.85 -11.60 -10.60
CA SER A 130 1.56 -10.87 -11.65
C SER A 130 3.01 -11.31 -11.66
N ASP A 131 3.57 -11.51 -12.85
CA ASP A 131 5.01 -11.67 -13.00
C ASP A 131 5.72 -10.39 -12.51
N ILE A 132 6.74 -10.55 -11.68
CA ILE A 132 7.41 -9.41 -11.04
C ILE A 132 8.13 -8.51 -12.05
N ALA A 133 8.65 -9.08 -13.14
CA ALA A 133 9.32 -8.29 -14.17
C ALA A 133 8.29 -7.48 -14.97
N GLN A 134 7.16 -8.08 -15.33
CA GLN A 134 6.06 -7.36 -15.98
C GLN A 134 5.48 -6.27 -15.08
N TRP A 135 5.26 -6.56 -13.80
CA TRP A 135 4.75 -5.57 -12.85
C TRP A 135 5.72 -4.40 -12.67
N ARG A 136 7.03 -4.68 -12.53
CA ARG A 136 8.07 -3.64 -12.47
C ARG A 136 8.14 -2.81 -13.75
N ALA A 137 8.03 -3.44 -14.91
CA ALA A 137 8.02 -2.73 -16.19
C ALA A 137 6.82 -1.77 -16.29
N ARG A 138 5.61 -2.23 -15.92
CA ARG A 138 4.40 -1.40 -15.89
C ARG A 138 4.52 -0.26 -14.86
N LEU A 139 5.10 -0.54 -13.69
CA LEU A 139 5.32 0.49 -12.67
C LEU A 139 6.30 1.55 -13.16
N GLY A 140 7.42 1.12 -13.76
CA GLY A 140 8.38 2.02 -14.38
C GLY A 140 7.73 2.88 -15.46
N GLN A 141 6.89 2.29 -16.31
CA GLN A 141 6.16 3.03 -17.34
C GLN A 141 5.20 4.06 -16.73
N ALA A 142 4.47 3.71 -15.67
CA ALA A 142 3.58 4.64 -14.99
C ALA A 142 4.36 5.75 -14.26
N GLU A 143 5.48 5.43 -13.62
CA GLU A 143 6.37 6.39 -12.95
C GLU A 143 6.88 7.46 -13.94
N LEU A 144 7.23 7.04 -15.15
CA LEU A 144 7.73 7.95 -16.20
C LEU A 144 6.63 8.80 -16.83
N ALA A 145 5.39 8.29 -16.87
CA ALA A 145 4.25 8.94 -17.52
C ALA A 145 3.52 9.95 -16.63
N VAL A 146 3.61 9.85 -15.30
CA VAL A 146 2.95 10.80 -14.38
C VAL A 146 3.76 12.10 -14.27
N CYS A 147 3.04 13.23 -14.29
CA CYS A 147 3.59 14.58 -14.16
C CYS A 147 2.83 15.42 -13.15
N ARG A 148 3.50 16.46 -12.64
CA ARG A 148 2.88 17.54 -11.87
C ARG A 148 2.42 18.65 -12.83
N ILE A 149 1.17 19.08 -12.71
CA ILE A 149 0.64 20.21 -13.47
C ILE A 149 0.90 21.49 -12.68
N GLU A 150 1.56 22.46 -13.31
CA GLU A 150 2.04 23.68 -12.65
C GLU A 150 1.56 24.94 -13.36
N ALA A 151 1.26 25.97 -12.58
CA ALA A 151 1.17 27.34 -13.02
C ALA A 151 2.50 28.09 -12.74
N PRO A 152 2.65 29.37 -13.14
CA PRO A 152 3.85 30.14 -12.86
C PRO A 152 4.24 30.15 -11.38
N ALA A 153 5.52 30.42 -11.12
CA ALA A 153 6.11 30.40 -9.79
C ALA A 153 5.99 29.03 -9.09
N TRP A 154 6.07 27.93 -9.85
CA TRP A 154 6.10 26.54 -9.33
C TRP A 154 4.85 26.15 -8.55
N ARG A 155 3.73 26.82 -8.79
CA ARG A 155 2.49 26.52 -8.10
C ARG A 155 1.90 25.22 -8.66
N ALA A 156 1.98 24.15 -7.89
CA ALA A 156 1.31 22.90 -8.20
C ALA A 156 -0.21 23.09 -8.23
N LEU A 157 -0.84 22.74 -9.34
CA LEU A 157 -2.30 22.75 -9.52
C LEU A 157 -2.90 21.37 -9.26
N GLY A 158 -2.16 20.32 -9.61
CA GLY A 158 -2.62 18.94 -9.55
C GLY A 158 -1.63 17.97 -10.18
N THR A 159 -2.12 16.76 -10.43
CA THR A 159 -1.39 15.70 -11.12
C THR A 159 -1.98 15.49 -12.52
N GLY A 160 -1.17 15.06 -13.46
CA GLY A 160 -1.60 14.57 -14.75
C GLY A 160 -0.71 13.43 -15.21
N PHE A 161 -1.01 12.84 -16.36
CA PHE A 161 -0.21 11.74 -16.90
C PHE A 161 -0.36 11.59 -18.41
N LEU A 162 0.68 11.09 -19.07
CA LEU A 162 0.66 10.84 -20.50
C LEU A 162 -0.27 9.68 -20.86
N VAL A 163 -1.10 9.91 -21.87
CA VAL A 163 -2.00 8.93 -22.52
C VAL A 163 -1.76 8.84 -24.04
N GLY A 164 -0.69 9.49 -24.51
CA GLY A 164 -0.22 9.49 -25.89
C GLY A 164 1.14 10.19 -26.01
N PRO A 165 1.68 10.36 -27.24
CA PRO A 165 2.99 10.98 -27.46
C PRO A 165 3.14 12.38 -26.85
N ASP A 166 2.08 13.19 -26.95
CA ASP A 166 2.03 14.59 -26.53
C ASP A 166 0.73 14.91 -25.76
N LEU A 167 -0.03 13.89 -25.36
CA LEU A 167 -1.34 14.04 -24.72
C LEU A 167 -1.26 13.71 -23.24
N VAL A 168 -1.66 14.67 -22.39
CA VAL A 168 -1.73 14.54 -20.94
C VAL A 168 -3.18 14.57 -20.48
N MET A 169 -3.58 13.58 -19.67
CA MET A 169 -4.87 13.57 -18.98
C MET A 169 -4.73 14.20 -17.59
N THR A 170 -5.71 15.02 -17.19
CA THR A 170 -5.88 15.51 -15.82
C THR A 170 -7.38 15.81 -15.57
N ASN A 171 -7.73 16.39 -14.43
CA ASN A 171 -9.10 16.84 -14.19
C ASN A 171 -9.37 18.21 -14.82
N ARG A 172 -10.63 18.46 -15.17
CA ARG A 172 -11.08 19.77 -15.64
C ARG A 172 -10.92 20.83 -14.55
N HIS A 173 -11.29 20.54 -13.31
CA HIS A 173 -11.16 21.51 -12.21
C HIS A 173 -9.71 21.92 -11.90
N VAL A 174 -8.71 21.11 -12.25
CA VAL A 174 -7.28 21.45 -12.07
C VAL A 174 -6.89 22.63 -12.95
N ILE A 175 -7.49 22.73 -14.14
CA ILE A 175 -7.18 23.75 -15.15
C ILE A 175 -8.31 24.77 -15.37
N GLU A 176 -9.44 24.63 -14.67
CA GLU A 176 -10.67 25.41 -14.91
C GLU A 176 -10.43 26.92 -14.91
N ALA A 177 -9.66 27.41 -13.93
CA ALA A 177 -9.37 28.83 -13.80
C ALA A 177 -8.56 29.42 -14.98
N LEU A 178 -7.95 28.56 -15.80
CA LEU A 178 -7.09 28.92 -16.91
C LEU A 178 -7.61 28.39 -18.25
N ALA A 179 -8.80 27.79 -18.26
CA ALA A 179 -9.33 27.08 -19.41
C ALA A 179 -9.73 27.98 -20.58
N ASP A 180 -10.16 29.20 -20.29
CA ASP A 180 -10.60 30.18 -21.30
C ASP A 180 -9.42 31.00 -21.85
N HIS A 181 -8.19 30.72 -21.41
CA HIS A 181 -6.98 31.34 -21.95
C HIS A 181 -6.51 30.59 -23.19
N ASP A 182 -6.24 31.32 -24.28
CA ASP A 182 -5.67 30.76 -25.51
C ASP A 182 -4.27 30.17 -25.28
N ALA A 183 -3.47 30.80 -24.41
CA ALA A 183 -2.11 30.38 -24.07
C ALA A 183 -1.89 30.47 -22.55
N PRO A 184 -2.46 29.53 -21.76
CA PRO A 184 -2.28 29.54 -20.33
C PRO A 184 -0.82 29.22 -20.00
N PRO A 185 -0.23 29.87 -18.98
CA PRO A 185 1.15 29.63 -18.61
C PRO A 185 1.29 28.35 -17.75
N ILE A 186 0.70 27.25 -18.23
CA ILE A 186 0.72 25.94 -17.60
C ILE A 186 1.87 25.13 -18.17
N VAL A 187 2.55 24.37 -17.30
CA VAL A 187 3.54 23.37 -17.70
C VAL A 187 3.25 22.02 -17.04
N ALA A 188 3.60 20.95 -17.74
CA ALA A 188 3.65 19.60 -17.19
C ALA A 188 5.10 19.28 -16.80
N ARG A 189 5.35 19.00 -15.52
CA ARG A 189 6.67 18.62 -15.01
C ARG A 189 6.74 17.11 -14.78
N PHE A 190 7.62 16.45 -15.52
CA PHE A 190 7.89 15.03 -15.35
C PHE A 190 9.14 14.80 -14.51
N ASP A 191 9.30 13.60 -13.94
CA ASP A 191 10.49 13.20 -13.16
C ASP A 191 10.75 14.04 -11.89
N PHE A 192 9.72 14.74 -11.38
CA PHE A 192 9.78 15.41 -10.07
C PHE A 192 9.67 14.38 -8.94
N LYS A 193 10.80 13.80 -8.53
CA LYS A 193 10.85 12.67 -7.58
C LYS A 193 12.16 12.64 -6.81
N LEU A 194 12.20 11.89 -5.72
CA LEU A 194 13.45 11.64 -5.01
C LEU A 194 14.34 10.66 -5.82
N SER A 195 15.64 10.75 -5.59
CA SER A 195 16.60 9.70 -5.97
C SER A 195 16.27 8.38 -5.26
N PRO A 196 16.73 7.22 -5.77
CA PRO A 196 16.44 5.92 -5.15
C PRO A 196 16.84 5.79 -3.68
N ASP A 197 17.85 6.55 -3.25
CA ASP A 197 18.34 6.61 -1.86
C ASP A 197 17.58 7.64 -0.99
N GLY A 198 16.60 8.35 -1.56
CA GLY A 198 15.83 9.39 -0.89
C GLY A 198 16.59 10.68 -0.58
N SER A 199 17.88 10.78 -0.94
CA SER A 199 18.77 11.85 -0.45
C SER A 199 18.62 13.17 -1.21
N ARG A 200 18.22 13.09 -2.48
CA ARG A 200 18.17 14.23 -3.40
C ARG A 200 16.86 14.27 -4.15
N LEU A 201 16.27 15.46 -4.22
CA LEU A 201 15.15 15.76 -5.10
C LEU A 201 15.66 15.96 -6.54
N ARG A 202 15.08 15.21 -7.48
CA ARG A 202 15.19 15.49 -8.92
C ARG A 202 14.08 16.46 -9.28
N GLU A 203 14.45 17.62 -9.79
CA GLU A 203 13.50 18.68 -10.15
C GLU A 203 12.72 18.39 -11.42
N GLY A 204 13.19 17.44 -12.24
CA GLY A 204 12.46 17.01 -13.42
C GLY A 204 12.50 17.99 -14.59
N GLU A 205 11.80 17.64 -15.66
CA GLU A 205 11.76 18.38 -16.93
C GLU A 205 10.37 18.95 -17.18
N THR A 206 10.28 20.18 -17.68
CA THR A 206 9.01 20.87 -17.93
C THR A 206 8.67 20.97 -19.40
N PHE A 207 7.41 20.68 -19.70
CA PHE A 207 6.83 20.73 -21.04
C PHE A 207 5.70 21.76 -21.05
N ALA A 208 5.80 22.75 -21.94
CA ALA A 208 4.75 23.73 -22.14
C ALA A 208 3.57 23.13 -22.92
N LEU A 209 2.41 23.76 -22.80
CA LEU A 209 1.24 23.43 -23.60
C LEU A 209 1.35 23.99 -25.03
N ALA A 210 0.71 23.31 -26.00
CA ALA A 210 0.61 23.77 -27.39
C ALA A 210 -0.38 24.95 -27.55
N PRO A 211 -0.40 25.68 -28.69
CA PRO A 211 -1.41 26.74 -28.89
C PRO A 211 -2.87 26.23 -28.84
N ALA A 212 -3.15 25.05 -29.41
CA ALA A 212 -4.45 24.37 -29.29
C ALA A 212 -4.38 23.28 -28.21
N TRP A 213 -4.11 23.72 -26.97
CA TRP A 213 -3.76 22.83 -25.88
C TRP A 213 -4.93 22.00 -25.35
N LEU A 214 -6.14 22.57 -25.23
CA LEU A 214 -7.27 21.85 -24.67
C LEU A 214 -7.96 21.03 -25.77
N VAL A 215 -7.56 19.76 -25.91
CA VAL A 215 -8.02 18.87 -26.99
C VAL A 215 -9.45 18.40 -26.76
N ALA A 216 -9.75 18.05 -25.51
CA ALA A 216 -11.08 17.63 -25.08
C ALA A 216 -11.22 17.87 -23.58
N SER A 217 -12.44 18.14 -23.12
CA SER A 217 -12.73 18.19 -21.69
C SER A 217 -14.20 17.92 -21.42
N SER A 218 -14.51 17.48 -20.20
CA SER A 218 -15.86 17.39 -19.68
C SER A 218 -16.04 18.36 -18.51
N PRO A 219 -17.21 19.02 -18.38
CA PRO A 219 -17.51 19.89 -17.25
C PRO A 219 -17.27 19.22 -15.89
N VAL A 220 -16.94 20.03 -14.88
CA VAL A 220 -16.68 19.57 -13.50
C VAL A 220 -17.87 18.81 -12.89
N ALA A 221 -19.09 19.18 -13.29
CA ALA A 221 -20.32 18.52 -12.84
C ALA A 221 -20.51 17.12 -13.46
N ASP A 222 -19.92 16.86 -14.63
CA ASP A 222 -20.15 15.66 -15.43
C ASP A 222 -19.05 14.63 -15.19
N LEU A 223 -18.01 14.58 -16.02
CA LEU A 223 -16.88 13.64 -15.90
C LEU A 223 -15.58 14.33 -15.47
N ASP A 224 -15.53 15.66 -15.41
CA ASP A 224 -14.41 16.42 -14.84
C ASP A 224 -13.02 16.00 -15.34
N PHE A 225 -12.90 15.65 -16.63
CA PHE A 225 -11.60 15.33 -17.25
C PHE A 225 -11.18 16.45 -18.20
N ALA A 226 -9.88 16.58 -18.42
CA ALA A 226 -9.29 17.41 -19.46
C ALA A 226 -8.11 16.68 -20.11
N LEU A 227 -8.09 16.72 -21.44
CA LEU A 227 -7.02 16.18 -22.29
C LEU A 227 -6.23 17.34 -22.87
N LEU A 228 -4.98 17.46 -22.44
CA LEU A 228 -4.08 18.56 -22.73
C LEU A 228 -3.04 18.12 -23.76
N ARG A 229 -2.73 18.99 -24.72
CA ARG A 229 -1.66 18.80 -25.69
C ARG A 229 -0.42 19.57 -25.30
N LEU A 230 0.70 18.87 -25.20
CA LEU A 230 2.02 19.44 -25.00
C LEU A 230 2.58 20.00 -26.31
N ALA A 231 3.42 21.02 -26.22
CA ALA A 231 4.09 21.63 -27.38
C ALA A 231 5.14 20.69 -28.02
N SER A 232 5.60 19.68 -27.30
CA SER A 232 6.50 18.64 -27.80
C SER A 232 6.08 17.26 -27.30
N ALA A 233 6.41 16.23 -28.07
CA ALA A 233 6.01 14.85 -27.79
C ALA A 233 6.85 14.22 -26.67
N ALA A 234 6.57 14.61 -25.42
CA ALA A 234 7.27 14.14 -24.22
C ALA A 234 7.33 12.61 -24.11
N GLY A 235 6.28 11.91 -24.56
CA GLY A 235 6.21 10.44 -24.55
C GLY A 235 7.20 9.76 -25.51
N LEU A 236 7.69 10.47 -26.53
CA LEU A 236 8.68 9.96 -27.49
C LEU A 236 10.11 10.40 -27.14
N GLN A 237 10.28 11.26 -26.13
CA GLN A 237 11.59 11.74 -25.71
C GLN A 237 12.21 10.81 -24.65
N PRO A 238 13.55 10.71 -24.59
CA PRO A 238 14.24 9.96 -23.55
C PRO A 238 13.84 10.44 -22.15
N ALA A 239 13.54 9.51 -21.25
CA ALA A 239 13.21 9.85 -19.87
C ALA A 239 14.45 10.22 -19.02
N GLY A 240 14.26 10.98 -17.94
CA GLY A 240 15.29 11.20 -16.92
C GLY A 240 16.47 12.10 -17.34
N GLY A 241 16.37 12.83 -18.45
CA GLY A 241 17.39 13.79 -18.90
C GLY A 241 18.66 13.16 -19.45
N THR A 242 18.65 11.86 -19.75
CA THR A 242 19.76 11.13 -20.37
C THR A 242 19.45 10.83 -21.84
N PRO A 243 20.26 11.30 -22.81
CA PRO A 243 19.96 11.14 -24.24
C PRO A 243 19.79 9.70 -24.73
N ASP A 244 20.44 8.74 -24.07
CA ASP A 244 20.40 7.32 -24.45
C ASP A 244 19.30 6.51 -23.74
N ALA A 245 18.47 7.16 -22.89
CA ALA A 245 17.36 6.48 -22.23
C ALA A 245 16.27 6.08 -23.23
N PRO A 246 15.51 5.00 -22.94
CA PRO A 246 14.33 4.68 -23.72
C PRO A 246 13.31 5.83 -23.68
N PRO A 247 12.41 5.91 -24.69
CA PRO A 247 11.31 6.86 -24.67
C PRO A 247 10.50 6.75 -23.38
N ARG A 248 10.03 7.90 -22.88
CA ARG A 248 9.19 8.00 -21.69
C ARG A 248 7.94 7.12 -21.75
N GLY A 249 7.34 6.99 -22.93
CA GLY A 249 6.09 6.26 -23.16
C GLY A 249 4.88 6.94 -22.50
N TRP A 250 3.77 6.20 -22.43
CA TRP A 250 2.51 6.63 -21.83
C TRP A 250 1.72 5.44 -21.30
N VAL A 251 0.68 5.70 -20.51
CA VAL A 251 -0.24 4.66 -20.03
C VAL A 251 -1.51 4.64 -20.86
N THR A 252 -1.98 3.44 -21.22
CA THR A 252 -3.22 3.25 -21.96
C THR A 252 -4.35 2.81 -21.03
N PRO A 253 -5.56 3.36 -21.19
CA PRO A 253 -6.72 2.89 -20.46
C PRO A 253 -6.99 1.42 -20.76
N ALA A 254 -7.10 0.61 -19.71
CA ALA A 254 -7.42 -0.81 -19.78
C ALA A 254 -8.53 -1.08 -18.77
N TRP A 255 -9.73 -0.58 -19.08
CA TRP A 255 -10.87 -0.71 -18.17
C TRP A 255 -11.30 -2.17 -18.03
N ARG A 256 -11.56 -2.56 -16.78
CA ARG A 256 -12.34 -3.72 -16.41
C ARG A 256 -13.18 -3.40 -15.18
N GLU A 257 -14.20 -4.21 -14.94
CA GLU A 257 -14.97 -4.10 -13.71
C GLU A 257 -14.09 -4.41 -12.49
N LEU A 258 -14.32 -3.65 -11.42
CA LEU A 258 -13.61 -3.79 -10.14
C LEU A 258 -14.53 -4.45 -9.12
N GLU A 259 -13.97 -5.38 -8.36
CA GLU A 259 -14.69 -6.02 -7.26
C GLU A 259 -14.50 -5.22 -5.97
N ALA A 260 -15.54 -5.16 -5.12
CA ALA A 260 -15.44 -4.50 -3.82
C ALA A 260 -14.23 -5.04 -3.01
N ASP A 261 -13.52 -4.13 -2.34
CA ASP A 261 -12.28 -4.40 -1.58
C ASP A 261 -11.08 -4.84 -2.44
N GLU A 262 -11.15 -4.65 -3.77
CA GLU A 262 -10.00 -4.79 -4.64
C GLU A 262 -8.94 -3.69 -4.40
N THR A 263 -7.67 -4.03 -4.53
CA THR A 263 -6.57 -3.07 -4.36
C THR A 263 -6.57 -2.03 -5.47
N ILE A 264 -6.53 -0.76 -5.07
CA ILE A 264 -6.29 0.37 -5.97
C ILE A 264 -4.97 1.04 -5.61
N PHE A 265 -4.17 1.32 -6.63
CA PHE A 265 -2.96 2.14 -6.56
C PHE A 265 -3.21 3.53 -7.14
N VAL A 266 -2.66 4.56 -6.51
CA VAL A 266 -2.68 5.94 -7.02
C VAL A 266 -1.25 6.46 -7.04
N ILE A 267 -0.78 6.86 -8.22
CA ILE A 267 0.55 7.45 -8.42
C ILE A 267 0.36 8.95 -8.59
N GLN A 268 0.94 9.76 -7.70
CA GLN A 268 0.44 11.12 -7.44
C GLN A 268 1.52 12.09 -6.94
N HIS A 269 1.21 13.39 -7.02
CA HIS A 269 1.95 14.50 -6.39
C HIS A 269 1.15 15.15 -5.24
N PRO A 270 1.01 14.48 -4.08
CA PRO A 270 0.26 15.01 -2.94
C PRO A 270 0.96 16.24 -2.36
N GLN A 271 0.20 17.29 -2.02
CA GLN A 271 0.64 18.65 -1.70
C GLN A 271 1.53 19.29 -2.78
N GLY A 272 1.52 18.74 -3.99
CA GLY A 272 2.48 19.08 -5.03
C GLY A 272 3.89 18.54 -4.76
N ASP A 273 4.12 17.63 -3.82
CA ASP A 273 5.44 17.08 -3.53
C ASP A 273 5.99 16.17 -4.65
N ALA A 274 7.21 15.66 -4.43
CA ALA A 274 7.79 14.56 -5.19
C ALA A 274 6.79 13.42 -5.39
N LEU A 275 6.89 12.75 -6.54
CA LEU A 275 6.05 11.63 -6.93
C LEU A 275 5.99 10.55 -5.83
N LYS A 276 4.78 10.12 -5.48
CA LYS A 276 4.52 9.09 -4.47
C LYS A 276 3.50 8.08 -4.99
N LEU A 277 3.61 6.85 -4.53
CA LEU A 277 2.63 5.78 -4.73
C LEU A 277 1.87 5.57 -3.42
N ALA A 278 0.54 5.60 -3.47
CA ALA A 278 -0.32 5.17 -2.38
C ALA A 278 -1.15 3.96 -2.81
N SER A 279 -1.53 3.13 -1.85
CA SER A 279 -2.34 1.93 -2.07
C SER A 279 -3.52 1.93 -1.13
N GLY A 280 -4.64 1.38 -1.59
CA GLY A 280 -5.86 1.32 -0.81
C GLY A 280 -6.84 0.29 -1.32
N ARG A 281 -8.13 0.58 -1.14
CA ARG A 281 -9.22 -0.37 -1.44
C ARG A 281 -10.36 0.29 -2.20
N PHE A 282 -10.83 -0.39 -3.24
CA PHE A 282 -12.04 -0.05 -3.95
C PHE A 282 -13.29 -0.31 -3.11
N ASP A 283 -14.28 0.58 -3.19
CA ASP A 283 -15.52 0.47 -2.43
C ASP A 283 -16.72 0.15 -3.32
N SER A 284 -17.01 1.03 -4.28
CA SER A 284 -18.21 0.91 -5.10
C SER A 284 -18.10 1.65 -6.43
N ARG A 285 -18.93 1.20 -7.38
CA ARG A 285 -19.09 1.77 -8.71
C ARG A 285 -20.44 2.44 -8.85
N GLU A 286 -20.44 3.68 -9.31
CA GLU A 286 -21.57 4.39 -9.91
C GLU A 286 -21.25 4.64 -11.41
N PRO A 287 -22.23 4.89 -12.29
CA PRO A 287 -22.00 4.97 -13.74
C PRO A 287 -20.85 5.89 -14.18
N THR A 288 -20.67 7.01 -13.48
CA THR A 288 -19.65 8.03 -13.78
C THR A 288 -18.63 8.20 -12.66
N ARG A 289 -18.69 7.39 -11.59
CA ARG A 289 -17.85 7.55 -10.40
C ARG A 289 -17.41 6.22 -9.80
N LEU A 290 -16.15 6.13 -9.41
CA LEU A 290 -15.62 5.10 -8.51
C LEU A 290 -15.46 5.70 -7.13
N ARG A 291 -15.78 4.93 -6.09
CA ARG A 291 -15.44 5.24 -4.70
C ARG A 291 -14.37 4.27 -4.21
N TYR A 292 -13.40 4.79 -3.48
CA TYR A 292 -12.30 4.01 -2.91
C TYR A 292 -11.68 4.73 -1.73
N ARG A 293 -10.87 4.04 -0.92
CA ARG A 293 -10.09 4.63 0.17
C ARG A 293 -8.61 4.49 -0.14
N VAL A 294 -7.95 5.61 -0.42
CA VAL A 294 -6.50 5.70 -0.65
C VAL A 294 -6.02 7.01 -0.01
N ASP A 295 -4.84 7.02 0.60
CA ASP A 295 -4.25 8.26 1.12
C ASP A 295 -3.96 9.22 -0.04
N THR A 296 -4.68 10.34 -0.08
CA THR A 296 -4.53 11.41 -1.07
C THR A 296 -4.62 12.75 -0.37
N GLU A 297 -3.94 13.75 -0.89
CA GLU A 297 -3.91 15.11 -0.36
C GLU A 297 -4.23 16.10 -1.50
N PRO A 298 -4.54 17.38 -1.22
CA PRO A 298 -4.52 18.44 -2.23
C PRO A 298 -3.34 18.30 -3.19
N GLY A 299 -3.55 18.40 -4.51
CA GLY A 299 -2.52 18.14 -5.52
C GLY A 299 -2.55 16.73 -6.14
N SER A 300 -3.19 15.77 -5.47
CA SER A 300 -3.46 14.44 -6.04
C SER A 300 -4.49 14.45 -7.17
N SER A 301 -5.36 15.47 -7.25
CA SER A 301 -6.38 15.59 -8.30
C SER A 301 -5.78 15.44 -9.69
N GLY A 302 -6.32 14.51 -10.48
CA GLY A 302 -5.90 14.19 -11.83
C GLY A 302 -4.91 13.03 -11.92
N SER A 303 -4.60 12.38 -10.78
CA SER A 303 -3.73 11.20 -10.74
C SER A 303 -4.38 9.96 -11.38
N PRO A 304 -3.61 9.10 -12.06
CA PRO A 304 -4.11 7.82 -12.54
C PRO A 304 -4.36 6.86 -11.36
N CYS A 305 -5.47 6.12 -11.45
CA CYS A 305 -5.81 5.03 -10.55
C CYS A 305 -5.66 3.70 -11.25
N PHE A 306 -4.92 2.78 -10.64
CA PHE A 306 -4.60 1.49 -11.18
C PHE A 306 -5.12 0.34 -10.34
N THR A 307 -5.35 -0.80 -10.97
CA THR A 307 -5.51 -2.09 -10.29
C THR A 307 -4.17 -2.58 -9.72
N ALA A 308 -4.19 -3.69 -8.97
CA ALA A 308 -2.96 -4.34 -8.53
C ALA A 308 -2.04 -4.79 -9.69
N GLN A 309 -2.59 -4.99 -10.90
CA GLN A 309 -1.86 -5.36 -12.11
C GLN A 309 -1.35 -4.15 -12.91
N LEU A 310 -1.53 -2.94 -12.36
CA LEU A 310 -1.21 -1.66 -12.97
C LEU A 310 -2.02 -1.38 -14.25
N GLU A 311 -3.26 -1.85 -14.29
CA GLU A 311 -4.21 -1.51 -15.35
C GLU A 311 -4.89 -0.18 -15.00
N LEU A 312 -4.87 0.78 -15.92
CA LEU A 312 -5.45 2.11 -15.71
C LEU A 312 -6.98 2.04 -15.76
N VAL A 313 -7.62 2.26 -14.62
CA VAL A 313 -9.07 2.09 -14.44
C VAL A 313 -9.81 3.38 -14.11
N ALA A 314 -9.15 4.35 -13.48
CA ALA A 314 -9.80 5.63 -13.15
C ALA A 314 -8.86 6.83 -13.19
N LEU A 315 -9.46 8.01 -13.26
CA LEU A 315 -8.85 9.31 -13.03
C LEU A 315 -9.26 9.81 -11.65
N HIS A 316 -8.32 10.03 -10.73
CA HIS A 316 -8.63 10.50 -9.38
C HIS A 316 -9.16 11.93 -9.40
N ARG A 317 -10.32 12.16 -8.78
CA ARG A 317 -10.99 13.46 -8.73
C ARG A 317 -10.73 14.22 -7.44
N GLY A 318 -10.88 13.55 -6.29
CA GLY A 318 -10.78 14.17 -4.97
C GLY A 318 -11.52 13.38 -3.90
N SER A 319 -11.93 14.03 -2.82
CA SER A 319 -12.75 13.41 -1.76
C SER A 319 -14.24 13.38 -2.13
N ALA A 320 -14.94 12.35 -1.65
CA ALA A 320 -16.39 12.27 -1.56
C ALA A 320 -16.82 12.38 -0.09
N GLU A 321 -18.13 12.32 0.19
CA GLU A 321 -18.64 12.29 1.56
C GLU A 321 -17.96 11.21 2.42
N GLY A 322 -17.56 11.60 3.64
CA GLY A 322 -16.85 10.75 4.58
C GLY A 322 -15.33 10.66 4.29
N LEU A 323 -14.75 9.47 4.50
CA LEU A 323 -13.33 9.18 4.27
C LEU A 323 -13.07 8.56 2.89
N ALA A 324 -14.07 8.57 2.00
CA ALA A 324 -13.96 7.98 0.67
C ALA A 324 -13.41 9.00 -0.33
N ASN A 325 -12.49 8.55 -1.17
CA ASN A 325 -12.07 9.22 -2.38
C ASN A 325 -13.04 8.89 -3.52
N GLN A 326 -13.00 9.74 -4.53
CA GLN A 326 -13.74 9.58 -5.77
C GLN A 326 -12.82 9.67 -6.99
N GLY A 327 -13.07 8.81 -7.97
CA GLY A 327 -12.44 8.86 -9.28
C GLY A 327 -13.45 8.72 -10.41
N VAL A 328 -13.05 9.10 -11.61
CA VAL A 328 -13.86 9.03 -12.82
C VAL A 328 -13.37 7.82 -13.62
N PRO A 329 -14.24 6.86 -13.93
CA PRO A 329 -13.82 5.62 -14.53
C PRO A 329 -13.54 5.76 -16.03
N PHE A 330 -12.53 5.04 -16.51
CA PHE A 330 -12.04 5.20 -17.88
C PHE A 330 -12.99 4.71 -18.97
N ASP A 331 -13.92 3.80 -18.67
CA ASP A 331 -14.99 3.44 -19.63
C ASP A 331 -15.94 4.61 -19.91
N ALA A 332 -16.20 5.46 -18.90
CA ALA A 332 -17.03 6.65 -19.08
C ALA A 332 -16.28 7.73 -19.87
N ILE A 333 -14.99 7.94 -19.56
CA ILE A 333 -14.11 8.88 -20.29
C ILE A 333 -13.97 8.44 -21.75
N THR A 334 -13.70 7.16 -22.00
CA THR A 334 -13.51 6.62 -23.35
C THR A 334 -14.79 6.74 -24.19
N ARG A 335 -15.98 6.56 -23.59
CA ARG A 335 -17.26 6.78 -24.28
C ARG A 335 -17.52 8.25 -24.63
N ALA A 336 -16.95 9.18 -23.89
CA ALA A 336 -17.08 10.62 -24.13
C ALA A 336 -16.07 11.16 -25.15
N LEU A 337 -15.09 10.36 -25.56
CA LEU A 337 -14.03 10.75 -26.49
C LEU A 337 -14.18 10.05 -27.85
N PRO A 338 -13.62 10.62 -28.93
CA PRO A 338 -13.54 9.93 -30.21
C PRO A 338 -12.81 8.58 -30.10
N ALA A 339 -13.19 7.62 -30.94
CA ALA A 339 -12.47 6.36 -31.04
C ALA A 339 -10.99 6.59 -31.39
N ALA A 340 -10.10 5.72 -30.89
CA ALA A 340 -8.65 5.78 -31.10
C ALA A 340 -7.96 7.03 -30.51
N THR A 341 -8.57 7.74 -29.55
CA THR A 341 -7.93 8.85 -28.83
C THR A 341 -6.65 8.42 -28.09
N PHE A 342 -6.58 7.17 -27.63
CA PHE A 342 -5.44 6.61 -26.91
C PHE A 342 -4.65 5.66 -27.83
N PRO A 343 -3.50 6.09 -28.39
CA PRO A 343 -2.64 5.21 -29.18
C PRO A 343 -1.91 4.20 -28.29
N ALA A 344 -1.48 3.07 -28.85
CA ALA A 344 -0.62 2.12 -28.15
C ALA A 344 0.80 2.69 -27.96
N PRO A 345 1.46 2.46 -26.80
CA PRO A 345 2.81 2.96 -26.52
C PRO A 345 3.88 2.32 -27.42
N PRO A 346 5.05 2.97 -27.58
CA PRO A 346 6.11 2.48 -28.45
C PRO A 346 6.65 1.13 -27.92
N GLY A 347 6.71 0.12 -28.78
CA GLY A 347 7.23 -1.21 -28.44
C GLY A 347 6.16 -2.24 -28.03
N GLU A 348 4.91 -1.83 -27.82
CA GLU A 348 3.79 -2.77 -27.78
C GLU A 348 3.30 -3.05 -29.21
N SER A 349 3.43 -4.31 -29.66
CA SER A 349 2.70 -4.75 -30.85
C SER A 349 1.21 -4.71 -30.53
N PRO A 350 0.33 -4.25 -31.45
CA PRO A 350 -1.10 -4.21 -31.18
C PRO A 350 -1.57 -5.64 -30.89
N GLU A 351 -1.86 -5.90 -29.61
CA GLU A 351 -2.50 -7.14 -29.22
C GLU A 351 -3.85 -7.16 -29.96
N ALA A 352 -4.05 -8.20 -30.78
CA ALA A 352 -5.25 -8.33 -31.58
C ALA A 352 -6.48 -8.14 -30.67
N PRO A 353 -7.50 -7.36 -31.09
CA PRO A 353 -8.65 -7.11 -30.25
C PRO A 353 -9.22 -8.44 -29.79
N ALA A 354 -9.41 -8.57 -28.47
CA ALA A 354 -10.08 -9.73 -27.89
C ALA A 354 -11.34 -10.01 -28.72
N ARG A 355 -11.38 -11.19 -29.34
CA ARG A 355 -12.44 -11.56 -30.27
C ARG A 355 -13.79 -11.31 -29.57
N PRO A 356 -14.76 -10.63 -30.22
CA PRO A 356 -16.10 -10.56 -29.67
C PRO A 356 -16.61 -12.00 -29.51
N ASN A 357 -17.14 -12.32 -28.32
CA ASN A 357 -17.73 -13.62 -28.01
C ASN A 357 -18.55 -14.12 -29.20
N ALA A 358 -18.06 -15.14 -29.89
CA ALA A 358 -18.80 -15.79 -30.95
C ALA A 358 -20.12 -16.31 -30.36
N ALA A 359 -21.22 -16.02 -31.04
CA ALA A 359 -22.55 -16.48 -30.66
C ALA A 359 -22.54 -17.98 -30.38
N ALA A 360 -23.14 -18.37 -29.25
CA ALA A 360 -23.24 -19.77 -28.83
C ALA A 360 -23.95 -20.62 -29.90
N PRO A 361 -23.48 -21.85 -30.17
CA PRO A 361 -24.18 -22.77 -31.07
C PRO A 361 -25.52 -23.23 -30.44
N PRO A 362 -26.52 -23.62 -31.24
CA PRO A 362 -27.84 -24.00 -30.74
C PRO A 362 -27.76 -25.31 -29.94
N ALA A 363 -28.57 -25.38 -28.88
CA ALA A 363 -28.60 -26.48 -27.91
C ALA A 363 -29.07 -27.82 -28.53
N PRO A 364 -28.53 -28.98 -28.10
CA PRO A 364 -29.02 -30.27 -28.54
C PRO A 364 -30.29 -30.71 -27.80
N GLU A 365 -31.12 -31.44 -28.53
CA GLU A 365 -32.45 -31.98 -28.19
C GLU A 365 -32.45 -32.88 -26.93
N SER A 366 -33.45 -32.71 -26.06
CA SER A 366 -33.61 -33.42 -24.79
C SER A 366 -34.12 -34.85 -24.93
N LEU A 367 -33.48 -35.82 -24.27
CA LEU A 367 -34.02 -37.18 -24.05
C LEU A 367 -34.79 -37.28 -22.70
N PRO A 368 -35.78 -38.19 -22.57
CA PRO A 368 -36.75 -38.17 -21.47
C PRO A 368 -36.25 -38.85 -20.19
N ALA A 369 -36.78 -38.39 -19.04
CA ALA A 369 -36.41 -38.82 -17.69
C ALA A 369 -37.08 -40.13 -17.23
N PRO A 370 -36.44 -40.93 -16.34
CA PRO A 370 -37.03 -42.13 -15.75
C PRO A 370 -37.86 -41.86 -14.46
N PRO A 371 -38.71 -42.81 -14.01
CA PRO A 371 -39.81 -42.54 -13.09
C PRO A 371 -39.43 -42.55 -11.60
N ARG A 372 -40.22 -41.81 -10.80
CA ARG A 372 -40.09 -41.65 -9.34
C ARG A 372 -40.72 -42.80 -8.55
N ALA A 373 -40.13 -43.12 -7.39
CA ALA A 373 -40.69 -43.98 -6.34
C ALA A 373 -40.97 -43.17 -5.04
N PRO A 374 -41.85 -43.66 -4.13
CA PRO A 374 -42.71 -42.80 -3.32
C PRO A 374 -42.20 -42.43 -1.92
N ARG A 375 -42.72 -41.29 -1.43
CA ARG A 375 -42.46 -40.64 -0.13
C ARG A 375 -43.10 -41.39 1.04
N ARG A 376 -42.42 -41.40 2.20
CA ARG A 376 -43.05 -41.56 3.53
C ARG A 376 -42.91 -40.28 4.34
N ARG A 377 -44.05 -39.84 4.90
CA ARG A 377 -44.22 -38.70 5.81
C ARG A 377 -43.88 -39.14 7.23
N LEU A 378 -43.38 -38.21 8.07
CA LEU A 378 -43.70 -38.15 9.49
C LEU A 378 -43.51 -36.71 10.01
N THR A 379 -44.35 -36.38 10.98
CA THR A 379 -44.88 -35.08 11.38
C THR A 379 -44.10 -34.43 12.52
N PHE A 380 -44.03 -33.10 12.52
CA PHE A 380 -43.57 -32.27 13.64
C PHE A 380 -44.66 -32.15 14.72
N ALA A 381 -44.25 -32.17 15.99
CA ALA A 381 -45.03 -31.65 17.12
C ALA A 381 -44.09 -30.84 18.04
N ALA A 382 -44.55 -29.66 18.41
CA ALA A 382 -43.86 -28.62 19.18
C ALA A 382 -44.07 -28.78 20.69
N ALA A 383 -43.17 -28.21 21.50
CA ALA A 383 -43.49 -27.60 22.79
C ALA A 383 -42.34 -26.69 23.27
N ALA A 384 -42.71 -25.66 24.01
CA ALA A 384 -41.91 -24.47 24.32
C ALA A 384 -41.60 -24.34 25.82
N LEU A 385 -40.76 -23.33 26.12
CA LEU A 385 -40.83 -22.37 27.23
C LEU A 385 -40.10 -22.63 28.58
N VAL A 386 -39.60 -21.48 29.09
CA VAL A 386 -39.27 -21.06 30.47
C VAL A 386 -37.80 -21.28 30.92
N ALA A 387 -37.10 -20.43 31.70
CA ALA A 387 -36.93 -18.98 31.90
C ALA A 387 -35.92 -18.80 33.08
N VAL A 388 -35.02 -17.78 32.99
CA VAL A 388 -34.48 -16.86 34.04
C VAL A 388 -33.82 -17.38 35.35
N ALA A 389 -32.61 -16.85 35.64
CA ALA A 389 -32.10 -16.22 36.91
C ALA A 389 -30.59 -16.52 37.14
N LEU A 390 -29.67 -15.55 37.00
CA LEU A 390 -29.12 -14.56 37.97
C LEU A 390 -27.95 -15.04 38.86
N ALA A 391 -26.81 -14.35 38.68
CA ALA A 391 -25.79 -13.88 39.64
C ALA A 391 -25.02 -14.85 40.57
N ALA A 392 -23.66 -14.78 40.51
CA ALA A 392 -22.77 -14.39 41.62
C ALA A 392 -21.30 -14.87 41.41
N VAL A 393 -20.35 -13.94 41.53
CA VAL A 393 -18.90 -14.15 41.81
C VAL A 393 -18.79 -14.16 43.35
N PRO A 394 -17.96 -14.98 44.07
CA PRO A 394 -16.50 -14.78 44.03
C PRO A 394 -15.51 -15.89 44.54
N TYR A 395 -14.21 -15.61 44.26
CA TYR A 395 -13.01 -15.74 45.13
C TYR A 395 -12.27 -17.08 45.42
N LEU A 396 -10.93 -16.97 45.33
CA LEU A 396 -9.83 -17.76 45.94
C LEU A 396 -9.68 -19.21 45.43
N TRP A 397 -8.50 -19.69 45.03
CA TRP A 397 -7.33 -19.95 45.90
C TRP A 397 -6.01 -19.89 45.09
N PHE A 398 -5.04 -19.15 45.64
CA PHE A 398 -3.60 -19.32 45.42
C PHE A 398 -3.04 -19.98 46.69
N ARG A 399 -2.17 -21.00 46.57
CA ARG A 399 -1.07 -21.18 47.53
C ARG A 399 0.15 -21.87 46.88
N PRO A 400 1.36 -21.56 47.38
CA PRO A 400 2.65 -21.83 46.74
C PRO A 400 3.39 -23.04 47.34
N ALA A 401 4.52 -23.42 46.74
CA ALA A 401 5.54 -24.24 47.37
C ALA A 401 6.93 -23.57 47.24
N ASP A 402 7.56 -23.34 48.39
CA ASP A 402 8.93 -22.86 48.58
C ASP A 402 9.98 -23.98 48.37
N GLY A 403 11.22 -23.64 47.96
CA GLY A 403 12.37 -24.55 48.11
C GLY A 403 13.60 -24.39 47.20
N ALA A 404 14.36 -23.30 47.36
CA ALA A 404 15.81 -23.08 47.21
C ALA A 404 16.71 -23.78 46.12
N VAL A 405 17.23 -22.93 45.22
CA VAL A 405 18.64 -22.63 44.77
C VAL A 405 19.64 -23.76 44.43
N VAL A 406 20.16 -23.74 43.17
CA VAL A 406 21.60 -23.87 42.82
C VAL A 406 21.92 -22.98 41.60
N ALA A 407 23.06 -22.29 41.65
CA ALA A 407 23.57 -21.27 40.73
C ALA A 407 24.12 -21.81 39.39
N VAL A 408 24.10 -20.95 38.35
CA VAL A 408 24.82 -21.13 37.07
C VAL A 408 25.50 -19.78 36.72
N PRO A 409 26.74 -19.76 36.22
CA PRO A 409 27.57 -18.56 36.20
C PRO A 409 27.29 -17.63 35.00
N GLU A 410 27.53 -16.34 35.21
CA GLU A 410 27.59 -15.29 34.19
C GLU A 410 28.66 -15.58 33.14
N THR A 411 28.29 -15.57 31.86
CA THR A 411 29.09 -14.96 30.78
C THR A 411 28.14 -14.33 29.76
N ALA A 412 28.42 -13.08 29.41
CA ALA A 412 27.55 -12.18 28.67
C ALA A 412 27.72 -12.27 27.14
N GLY A 413 26.62 -12.09 26.41
CA GLY A 413 26.52 -11.77 24.98
C GLY A 413 25.10 -11.23 24.69
N PRO A 414 24.91 -10.17 23.87
CA PRO A 414 23.74 -9.30 23.99
C PRO A 414 22.50 -9.90 23.32
N THR A 415 21.58 -10.36 24.15
CA THR A 415 20.17 -10.36 23.80
C THR A 415 19.71 -8.90 23.75
N SER A 416 19.37 -8.39 22.57
CA SER A 416 18.58 -7.16 22.43
C SER A 416 17.15 -7.45 22.90
N ALA A 417 16.99 -7.63 24.21
CA ALA A 417 15.69 -7.67 24.83
C ALA A 417 15.10 -6.25 24.79
N LEU A 418 13.92 -6.12 24.17
CA LEU A 418 13.13 -4.89 24.17
C LEU A 418 13.03 -4.36 25.61
N ARG A 419 13.64 -3.20 25.86
CA ARG A 419 13.58 -2.54 27.17
C ARG A 419 12.15 -2.05 27.41
N PRO A 420 11.56 -2.24 28.60
CA PRO A 420 10.23 -1.73 28.88
C PRO A 420 10.22 -0.20 28.78
N THR A 421 9.32 0.36 27.97
CA THR A 421 9.13 1.81 27.81
C THR A 421 7.96 2.31 28.64
N ARG A 422 8.12 3.44 29.34
CA ARG A 422 7.07 4.10 30.11
C ARG A 422 6.69 5.45 29.47
N GLU A 423 5.39 5.73 29.38
CA GLU A 423 4.87 7.04 28.99
C GLU A 423 5.10 8.07 30.12
N ILE A 424 5.60 9.24 29.76
CA ILE A 424 5.89 10.35 30.68
C ILE A 424 5.16 11.60 30.19
N THR A 425 4.49 12.29 31.10
CA THR A 425 3.89 13.60 30.83
C THR A 425 4.94 14.70 30.93
N VAL A 426 5.02 15.54 29.91
CA VAL A 426 5.94 16.67 29.82
C VAL A 426 5.22 17.96 30.26
N GLN A 427 5.91 18.79 31.03
CA GLN A 427 5.39 20.09 31.45
C GLN A 427 5.50 21.10 30.29
N PHE A 428 4.53 22.00 30.17
CA PHE A 428 4.50 23.03 29.15
C PHE A 428 3.73 24.26 29.65
N THR A 429 3.99 25.41 29.03
CA THR A 429 3.15 26.59 29.11
C THR A 429 2.38 26.74 27.81
N TRP A 430 1.26 27.47 27.83
CA TRP A 430 0.47 27.72 26.64
C TRP A 430 0.07 29.19 26.53
N THR A 431 -0.11 29.64 25.29
CA THR A 431 -0.70 30.93 24.96
C THR A 431 -1.76 30.76 23.89
N GLN A 432 -2.86 31.50 23.98
CA GLN A 432 -3.86 31.55 22.91
C GLN A 432 -3.36 32.46 21.79
N VAL A 433 -3.45 31.99 20.55
CA VAL A 433 -3.08 32.76 19.36
C VAL A 433 -4.34 33.37 18.75
N GLN A 434 -4.38 34.70 18.61
CA GLN A 434 -5.50 35.44 18.05
C GLN A 434 -5.27 35.78 16.57
N GLY A 435 -6.35 36.06 15.83
CA GLY A 435 -6.26 36.60 14.47
C GLY A 435 -5.87 35.60 13.38
N VAL A 436 -6.12 34.30 13.60
CA VAL A 436 -5.81 33.23 12.64
C VAL A 436 -7.11 32.73 11.99
N PRO A 437 -7.37 33.04 10.69
CA PRO A 437 -8.68 32.80 10.07
C PRO A 437 -9.08 31.32 9.95
N TRP A 438 -8.11 30.42 9.77
CA TRP A 438 -8.38 29.00 9.56
C TRP A 438 -8.76 28.26 10.86
N CYS A 439 -8.48 28.84 12.03
CA CYS A 439 -8.87 28.32 13.35
C CYS A 439 -9.69 29.36 14.14
N ALA A 440 -10.63 30.02 13.45
CA ALA A 440 -11.56 30.96 14.06
C ALA A 440 -12.86 30.24 14.45
N ALA A 441 -13.46 30.68 15.56
CA ALA A 441 -14.81 30.25 15.92
C ALA A 441 -15.82 30.69 14.86
N ASP A 442 -16.80 29.84 14.57
CA ASP A 442 -17.88 30.11 13.63
C ASP A 442 -19.25 29.93 14.31
N ALA A 443 -20.34 30.08 13.53
CA ALA A 443 -21.70 29.96 14.05
C ALA A 443 -22.06 28.54 14.55
N GLN A 444 -21.29 27.53 14.16
CA GLN A 444 -21.53 26.11 14.43
C GLN A 444 -20.51 25.51 15.40
N HIS A 445 -19.30 26.06 15.49
CA HIS A 445 -18.18 25.49 16.24
C HIS A 445 -17.38 26.56 17.01
N SER A 446 -17.22 26.36 18.32
CA SER A 446 -16.23 27.09 19.10
C SER A 446 -14.83 26.55 18.80
N ARG A 447 -13.96 27.40 18.25
CA ARG A 447 -12.56 27.05 17.94
C ARG A 447 -11.59 28.04 18.56
N ALA A 448 -10.42 27.55 18.93
CA ALA A 448 -9.29 28.40 19.31
C ALA A 448 -7.95 27.74 18.98
N LEU A 449 -6.98 28.57 18.63
CA LEU A 449 -5.61 28.14 18.36
C LEU A 449 -4.74 28.34 19.61
N TYR A 450 -4.04 27.29 20.02
CA TYR A 450 -3.10 27.33 21.14
C TYR A 450 -1.68 27.06 20.68
N ARG A 451 -0.74 27.83 21.22
CA ARG A 451 0.70 27.57 21.14
C ARG A 451 1.16 27.04 22.49
N LEU A 452 1.62 25.80 22.53
CA LEU A 452 2.18 25.15 23.70
C LEU A 452 3.71 25.13 23.56
N GLU A 453 4.44 25.47 24.62
CA GLU A 453 5.90 25.43 24.65
C GLU A 453 6.35 24.66 25.90
N THR A 454 7.15 23.62 25.71
CA THR A 454 7.57 22.74 26.81
C THR A 454 8.50 23.45 27.78
N THR A 455 8.29 23.24 29.07
CA THR A 455 9.06 23.85 30.15
C THR A 455 9.69 22.80 31.05
N GLY A 456 10.82 23.16 31.67
CA GLY A 456 11.55 22.26 32.56
C GLY A 456 12.42 21.23 31.83
N PRO A 457 13.01 20.27 32.58
CA PRO A 457 13.93 19.29 32.02
C PRO A 457 13.21 18.30 31.10
N TRP A 458 13.75 18.10 29.89
CA TRP A 458 13.28 17.07 28.97
C TRP A 458 13.73 15.69 29.47
N PRO A 459 12.84 14.68 29.55
CA PRO A 459 13.26 13.34 29.91
C PRO A 459 14.24 12.83 28.85
N VAL A 460 15.47 12.47 29.26
CA VAL A 460 16.44 11.84 28.36
C VAL A 460 15.84 10.53 27.89
N ALA A 461 15.32 10.54 26.66
CA ALA A 461 14.73 9.38 26.05
C ALA A 461 15.86 8.61 25.35
N ALA A 462 16.00 7.32 25.69
CA ALA A 462 16.90 6.40 25.00
C ALA A 462 16.06 5.43 24.14
N GLY A 463 16.63 4.96 23.04
CA GLY A 463 16.02 3.95 22.17
C GLY A 463 15.07 4.47 21.09
N PRO A 464 14.44 3.57 20.31
CA PRO A 464 13.70 3.92 19.10
C PRO A 464 12.45 4.81 19.32
N ARG A 465 11.96 4.93 20.56
CA ARG A 465 10.82 5.81 20.90
C ARG A 465 11.22 7.19 21.42
N ALA A 466 12.53 7.49 21.50
CA ALA A 466 13.05 8.80 21.90
C ALA A 466 12.71 9.95 20.93
N ARG A 467 12.18 9.58 19.77
CA ARG A 467 11.76 10.49 18.70
C ARG A 467 10.26 10.74 18.69
N GLU A 468 9.50 10.08 19.56
CA GLU A 468 8.04 10.15 19.57
C GLU A 468 7.52 11.21 20.55
N ILE A 469 6.55 12.00 20.10
CA ILE A 469 5.75 12.92 20.95
C ILE A 469 4.27 12.70 20.67
N GLN A 470 3.45 12.83 21.71
CA GLN A 470 2.00 12.75 21.60
C GLN A 470 1.31 13.90 22.34
N LEU A 471 0.33 14.52 21.67
CA LEU A 471 -0.60 15.48 22.26
C LEU A 471 -1.95 14.80 22.46
N VAL A 472 -2.48 14.87 23.67
CA VAL A 472 -3.77 14.28 24.04
C VAL A 472 -4.69 15.40 24.52
N ALA A 473 -5.87 15.52 23.91
CA ALA A 473 -6.95 16.35 24.41
C ALA A 473 -7.58 15.69 25.63
N VAL A 474 -7.84 16.49 26.66
CA VAL A 474 -8.42 16.06 27.93
C VAL A 474 -9.66 16.93 28.18
N GLY A 475 -10.76 16.34 28.68
CA GLY A 475 -12.00 17.08 28.88
C GLY A 475 -12.76 17.32 27.57
N ASP A 476 -13.47 18.45 27.49
CA ASP A 476 -14.44 18.74 26.43
C ASP A 476 -13.82 19.50 25.23
N ILE A 477 -12.63 19.08 24.82
CA ILE A 477 -11.98 19.60 23.61
C ILE A 477 -11.57 18.50 22.65
N GLU A 478 -11.59 18.83 21.37
CA GLU A 478 -11.13 17.99 20.27
C GLU A 478 -10.01 18.72 19.51
N ILE A 479 -8.94 18.01 19.19
CA ILE A 479 -7.86 18.48 18.34
C ILE A 479 -8.30 18.26 16.88
N GLU A 480 -8.56 19.34 16.15
CA GLU A 480 -8.87 19.29 14.72
C GLU A 480 -7.58 19.21 13.91
N GLU A 481 -6.64 20.11 14.19
CA GLU A 481 -5.35 20.22 13.53
C GLU A 481 -4.26 20.50 14.55
N ALA A 482 -3.07 19.93 14.37
CA ALA A 482 -1.93 20.27 15.19
C ALA A 482 -0.61 20.01 14.45
N SER A 483 0.38 20.85 14.72
CA SER A 483 1.75 20.73 14.22
C SER A 483 2.73 20.85 15.38
N VAL A 484 3.90 20.22 15.25
CA VAL A 484 4.94 20.23 16.29
C VAL A 484 6.33 20.43 15.67
N ALA A 485 7.13 21.24 16.35
CA ALA A 485 8.50 21.53 15.96
C ALA A 485 9.42 21.66 17.19
N MET A 486 10.70 21.37 17.00
CA MET A 486 11.75 21.71 17.97
C MET A 486 12.35 23.06 17.63
N ARG A 487 12.76 23.82 18.64
CA ARG A 487 13.44 25.09 18.40
C ARG A 487 14.81 24.86 17.73
N GLY A 488 14.94 25.26 16.47
CA GLY A 488 16.17 25.10 15.67
C GLY A 488 16.37 23.70 15.06
N GLY A 489 15.43 22.77 15.28
CA GLY A 489 15.43 21.43 14.70
C GLY A 489 14.43 21.29 13.56
N ARG A 490 14.36 20.10 12.95
CA ARG A 490 13.41 19.80 11.86
C ARG A 490 11.99 19.57 12.39
N GLU A 491 10.97 19.87 11.57
CA GLU A 491 9.58 19.52 11.87
C GLU A 491 9.40 18.00 11.98
N ALA A 492 8.49 17.57 12.86
CA ALA A 492 8.20 16.15 13.01
C ALA A 492 7.23 15.67 11.93
N ALA A 493 7.41 14.44 11.48
CA ALA A 493 6.41 13.78 10.66
C ALA A 493 5.22 13.37 11.54
N ALA A 494 4.00 13.69 11.13
CA ALA A 494 2.81 13.17 11.78
C ALA A 494 2.71 11.66 11.54
N VAL A 495 2.55 10.87 12.61
CA VAL A 495 2.51 9.39 12.56
C VAL A 495 1.17 8.86 13.08
N SER A 496 0.18 9.74 13.26
CA SER A 496 -1.08 9.44 13.95
C SER A 496 -1.78 8.18 13.44
N GLN A 497 -1.69 7.11 14.24
CA GLN A 497 -2.60 5.98 14.28
C GLN A 497 -3.80 6.32 15.19
N SER A 498 -5.00 5.98 14.71
CA SER A 498 -6.29 5.91 15.42
C SER A 498 -7.28 7.08 15.26
N ARG A 499 -8.55 6.68 15.08
CA ARG A 499 -9.78 7.44 14.81
C ARG A 499 -10.24 8.39 15.95
N ARG A 500 -9.37 9.13 16.62
CA ARG A 500 -9.83 10.01 17.71
C ARG A 500 -9.33 11.43 17.51
N THR A 501 -10.28 12.33 17.35
CA THR A 501 -10.18 13.79 17.58
C THR A 501 -9.56 14.16 18.94
N LEU A 502 -9.23 13.17 19.79
CA LEU A 502 -8.63 13.34 21.11
C LEU A 502 -7.10 13.14 21.15
N VAL A 503 -6.45 12.63 20.10
CA VAL A 503 -5.00 12.31 20.14
C VAL A 503 -4.29 12.67 18.83
N ARG A 504 -3.07 13.19 18.94
CA ARG A 504 -2.13 13.37 17.82
C ARG A 504 -0.74 12.86 18.20
N LYS A 505 -0.06 12.17 17.28
CA LYS A 505 1.27 11.58 17.49
C LYS A 505 2.22 11.99 16.35
N TRP A 506 3.45 12.32 16.70
CA TRP A 506 4.51 12.67 15.77
C TRP A 506 5.81 11.92 16.06
N VAL A 507 6.62 11.77 15.02
CA VAL A 507 7.98 11.19 15.09
C VAL A 507 8.95 12.16 14.46
N PHE A 508 9.99 12.52 15.21
CA PHE A 508 11.08 13.35 14.73
C PHE A 508 12.13 12.51 13.98
N PRO A 509 12.83 13.09 12.99
CA PRO A 509 13.93 12.42 12.31
C PRO A 509 15.15 12.23 13.23
N GLU A 510 15.29 13.10 14.22
CA GLU A 510 16.35 13.12 15.23
C GLU A 510 15.75 13.02 16.64
N ASP A 511 16.61 12.81 17.64
CA ASP A 511 16.16 12.69 19.04
C ASP A 511 15.60 14.03 19.54
N VAL A 512 14.51 13.97 20.30
CA VAL A 512 13.77 15.19 20.67
C VAL A 512 14.59 16.05 21.63
N GLN A 513 14.75 17.33 21.28
CA GLN A 513 15.39 18.35 22.10
C GLN A 513 14.38 19.42 22.51
N ALA A 514 14.37 19.77 23.79
CA ALA A 514 13.57 20.89 24.29
C ALA A 514 14.24 22.24 23.97
N PRO A 515 13.46 23.32 23.75
CA PRO A 515 12.01 23.36 23.86
C PRO A 515 11.30 22.86 22.59
N VAL A 516 10.22 22.10 22.81
CA VAL A 516 9.28 21.68 21.78
C VAL A 516 8.11 22.66 21.77
N VAL A 517 7.72 23.10 20.57
CA VAL A 517 6.58 23.97 20.33
C VAL A 517 5.51 23.19 19.59
N VAL A 518 4.30 23.17 20.14
CA VAL A 518 3.12 22.58 19.50
C VAL A 518 2.14 23.69 19.21
N VAL A 519 1.60 23.74 17.99
CA VAL A 519 0.49 24.61 17.62
C VAL A 519 -0.71 23.72 17.35
N ALA A 520 -1.80 23.90 18.09
CA ALA A 520 -2.98 23.04 18.00
C ALA A 520 -4.26 23.89 17.87
N CYS A 521 -5.02 23.63 16.81
CA CYS A 521 -6.39 24.12 16.66
C CYS A 521 -7.33 23.15 17.36
N VAL A 522 -8.10 23.67 18.31
CA VAL A 522 -9.04 22.86 19.07
C VAL A 522 -10.45 23.36 18.94
N ARG A 523 -11.39 22.42 18.96
CA ARG A 523 -12.82 22.63 18.97
C ARG A 523 -13.41 22.25 20.33
N GLY A 524 -14.29 23.07 20.89
CA GLY A 524 -15.06 22.70 22.07
C GLY A 524 -16.16 21.68 21.74
N THR A 525 -16.34 20.68 22.60
CA THR A 525 -17.42 19.68 22.46
C THR A 525 -18.62 19.93 23.37
N GLY A 526 -18.51 20.85 24.33
CA GLY A 526 -19.62 21.32 25.16
C GLY A 526 -20.60 22.16 24.34
N GLY A 527 -21.87 21.75 24.27
CA GLY A 527 -22.91 22.27 23.37
C GLY A 527 -23.40 23.70 23.65
N HIS A 528 -22.53 24.68 23.79
CA HIS A 528 -22.90 26.10 23.80
C HIS A 528 -22.55 26.71 22.44
N ALA A 529 -23.55 26.74 21.54
CA ALA A 529 -23.52 27.61 20.38
C ALA A 529 -23.53 29.06 20.88
N GLY A 530 -22.36 29.70 20.91
CA GLY A 530 -22.24 31.08 21.37
C GLY A 530 -20.83 31.48 21.77
N GLY A 531 -19.90 31.56 20.82
CA GLY A 531 -18.71 32.43 20.89
C GLY A 531 -17.74 32.25 22.06
N THR A 532 -17.91 31.25 22.92
CA THR A 532 -17.01 30.99 24.05
C THR A 532 -15.78 30.24 23.58
N THR A 533 -14.61 30.84 23.80
CA THR A 533 -13.30 30.22 23.55
C THR A 533 -13.19 28.91 24.36
N PRO A 534 -12.92 27.75 23.72
CA PRO A 534 -12.76 26.48 24.45
C PRO A 534 -11.56 26.55 25.39
N GLU A 535 -11.65 26.05 26.62
CA GLU A 535 -10.50 26.07 27.55
C GLU A 535 -9.38 25.09 27.10
N PRO A 536 -8.09 25.47 27.21
CA PRO A 536 -6.99 24.60 26.81
C PRO A 536 -6.75 23.48 27.83
N ALA A 537 -7.21 22.27 27.51
CA ALA A 537 -7.04 21.10 28.35
C ALA A 537 -6.25 20.00 27.61
N PHE A 538 -4.92 20.11 27.65
CA PHE A 538 -3.99 19.22 26.94
C PHE A 538 -3.13 18.38 27.89
N ARG A 539 -2.72 17.21 27.44
CA ARG A 539 -1.61 16.43 28.01
C ARG A 539 -0.59 16.15 26.91
N LEU A 540 0.64 16.60 27.11
CA LEU A 540 1.76 16.30 26.21
C LEU A 540 2.56 15.14 26.81
N THR A 541 2.77 14.08 26.03
CA THR A 541 3.48 12.88 26.48
C THR A 541 4.61 12.47 25.54
N THR A 542 5.61 11.80 26.11
CA THR A 542 6.73 11.16 25.42
C THR A 542 7.07 9.84 26.13
N TRP A 543 8.08 9.11 25.65
CA TRP A 543 8.43 7.78 26.16
C TRP A 543 9.86 7.77 26.72
N LYS A 544 10.05 7.08 27.85
CA LYS A 544 11.35 6.80 28.45
C LYS A 544 11.57 5.30 28.57
N GLU A 545 12.73 4.82 28.14
CA GLU A 545 13.18 3.47 28.46
C GLU A 545 13.50 3.34 29.95
N MET A 546 12.97 2.30 30.57
CA MET A 546 13.26 1.97 31.95
C MET A 546 14.53 1.12 32.00
N GLU A 547 15.41 1.43 32.96
CA GLU A 547 16.46 0.48 33.37
C GLU A 547 15.77 -0.76 33.98
N ARG A 548 16.37 -1.94 33.77
CA ARG A 548 15.82 -3.22 34.24
C ARG A 548 15.84 -3.36 35.74
#